data_AF-A0A6P8EGC2-F1
#
_entry.id   AF-A0A6P8EGC2-F1
#
_cell.length_a   1.000
_cell.length_b   1.000
_cell.length_c   1.000
_cell.angle_alpha   90.00
_cell.angle_beta   90.00
_cell.angle_gamma   90.00
#
_symmetry.space_group_name_H-M   'P 1'
#
loop_
_entity.id
_entity.type
_entity.pdbx_description
1 polymer ?
#
loop_
_entity_poly.entity_id
_entity_poly.type
_entity_poly.pdbx_seq_one_letter_code
_entity_poly.pdbx_strand_id
1 'polypeptide(L)'
;MGSEQKVLDFLCSSDDDSRHTERQQVLLELLQVGGVVQFDEGRLLSLAEKAEFYQICEFMYEKNHLYDRIIDCYLKDPLRKEEIFNYIHNILSMPGYSPEEKHSVWDKTLQHIQELVSMDPSKSAEMVSVHFVDEVNPLPQRYRRIIWCSSF
;
A
#
# COMPACT_ATOMS: atom_id res chain seq x y z
N MET A 1 3.06 26.53 15.96
CA MET A 1 1.87 26.70 15.10
C MET A 1 2.16 27.32 13.73
N GLY A 2 3.06 28.30 13.57
CA GLY A 2 3.35 28.88 12.23
C GLY A 2 4.61 28.34 11.52
N SER A 3 5.54 27.72 12.25
CA SER A 3 6.81 27.22 11.72
C SER A 3 6.72 25.79 11.19
N GLU A 4 5.96 24.91 11.83
CA GLU A 4 5.83 23.50 11.42
C GLU A 4 5.20 23.40 10.02
N GLN A 5 4.19 24.23 9.74
CA GLN A 5 3.50 24.20 8.45
C GLN A 5 4.40 24.59 7.27
N LYS A 6 5.34 25.51 7.50
CA LYS A 6 6.33 25.93 6.49
C LYS A 6 7.37 24.85 6.24
N VAL A 7 7.75 24.08 7.27
CA VAL A 7 8.67 22.94 7.13
C VAL A 7 8.03 21.87 6.25
N LEU A 8 6.74 21.60 6.46
CA LEU A 8 6.01 20.64 5.62
C LEU A 8 5.95 21.08 4.15
N ASP A 9 5.63 22.35 3.90
CA ASP A 9 5.59 22.89 2.53
C ASP A 9 6.97 22.83 1.85
N PHE A 10 8.04 23.08 2.60
CA PHE A 10 9.41 22.96 2.09
C PHE A 10 9.77 21.51 1.75
N LEU A 11 9.48 20.57 2.67
CA LEU A 11 9.80 19.14 2.48
C LEU A 11 9.01 18.54 1.32
N CYS A 12 7.76 18.94 1.11
CA CYS A 12 6.88 18.43 0.04
C CYS A 12 6.94 19.23 -1.27
N SER A 13 7.87 20.19 -1.42
CA SER A 13 8.01 20.97 -2.66
C SER A 13 8.57 20.13 -3.82
N SER A 14 8.12 20.38 -5.05
CA SER A 14 8.57 19.61 -6.24
C SER A 14 9.84 20.15 -6.90
N ASP A 15 10.48 21.18 -6.31
CA ASP A 15 11.48 21.99 -7.02
C ASP A 15 12.88 21.35 -7.09
N ASP A 16 13.14 20.28 -6.33
CA ASP A 16 14.42 19.56 -6.33
C ASP A 16 14.27 18.05 -6.07
N ASP A 17 14.20 17.27 -7.16
CA ASP A 17 14.13 15.79 -7.11
C ASP A 17 15.41 15.13 -6.58
N SER A 18 16.54 15.83 -6.55
CA SER A 18 17.83 15.23 -6.18
C SER A 18 17.88 14.76 -4.70
N ARG A 19 16.93 15.22 -3.88
CA ARG A 19 16.83 14.90 -2.45
C ARG A 19 15.46 14.33 -2.07
N HIS A 20 14.72 13.78 -3.02
CA HIS A 20 13.37 13.25 -2.78
C HIS A 20 13.33 12.24 -1.61
N THR A 21 14.20 11.22 -1.66
CA THR A 21 14.29 10.19 -0.62
C THR A 21 14.72 10.76 0.74
N GLU A 22 15.67 11.68 0.78
CA GLU A 22 16.12 12.33 2.03
C GLU A 22 14.98 13.13 2.68
N ARG A 23 14.21 13.88 1.88
CA ARG A 23 13.08 14.68 2.37
C ARG A 23 11.97 13.81 2.93
N GLN A 24 11.65 12.72 2.24
CA GLN A 24 10.67 11.74 2.73
C GLN A 24 11.14 11.13 4.06
N GLN A 25 12.42 10.72 4.15
CA GLN A 25 12.97 10.11 5.36
C GLN A 25 12.94 11.07 6.55
N VAL A 26 13.38 12.32 6.37
CA VAL A 26 13.32 13.35 7.41
C VAL A 26 11.89 13.59 7.87
N LEU A 27 10.92 13.65 6.95
CA LEU A 27 9.51 13.81 7.32
C LEU A 27 8.99 12.60 8.10
N LEU A 28 9.35 11.38 7.70
CA LEU A 28 8.93 10.16 8.38
C LEU A 28 9.46 10.12 9.81
N GLU A 29 10.74 10.45 10.01
CA GLU A 29 11.36 10.54 11.34
C GLU A 29 10.68 11.61 12.21
N LEU A 30 10.35 12.77 11.63
CA LEU A 30 9.61 13.82 12.35
C LEU A 30 8.23 13.33 12.81
N LEU A 31 7.51 12.59 11.97
CA LEU A 31 6.20 12.03 12.33
C LEU A 31 6.31 10.94 13.40
N GLN A 32 7.36 10.13 13.36
CA GLN A 32 7.60 9.07 14.35
C GLN A 32 8.02 9.64 15.72
N VAL A 33 8.83 10.71 15.75
CA VAL A 33 9.33 11.31 17.00
C VAL A 33 8.34 12.32 17.60
N GLY A 34 7.75 13.18 16.77
CA GLY A 34 6.87 14.27 17.22
C GLY A 34 5.38 13.92 17.22
N GLY A 35 5.02 12.82 16.54
CA GLY A 35 3.63 12.42 16.31
C GLY A 35 2.92 13.30 15.28
N VAL A 36 1.95 12.71 14.58
CA VAL A 36 1.07 13.42 13.62
C VAL A 36 0.30 14.58 14.26
N VAL A 37 0.15 14.59 15.59
CA VAL A 37 -0.63 15.57 16.37
C VAL A 37 -0.20 17.03 16.11
N GLN A 38 1.02 17.26 15.63
CA GLN A 38 1.52 18.61 15.32
C GLN A 38 1.12 19.11 13.92
N PHE A 39 0.68 18.22 13.02
CA PHE A 39 0.31 18.56 11.66
C PHE A 39 -1.19 18.39 11.44
N ASP A 40 -1.75 19.19 10.54
CA ASP A 40 -3.08 18.92 10.00
C ASP A 40 -3.02 17.66 9.12
N GLU A 41 -3.70 16.59 9.56
CA GLU A 41 -3.60 15.27 8.93
C GLU A 41 -4.04 15.28 7.47
N GLY A 42 -5.14 15.99 7.17
CA GLY A 42 -5.68 16.09 5.82
C GLY A 42 -4.72 16.82 4.88
N ARG A 43 -4.12 17.91 5.34
CA ARG A 43 -3.09 18.63 4.58
C ARG A 43 -1.81 17.83 4.43
N LEU A 44 -1.36 17.15 5.48
CA LEU A 44 -0.18 16.29 5.45
C LEU A 44 -0.34 15.18 4.40
N LEU A 45 -1.47 14.48 4.41
CA LEU A 45 -1.75 13.44 3.43
C LEU A 45 -1.80 14.03 2.01
N SER A 46 -2.50 15.15 1.81
CA SER A 46 -2.60 15.80 0.49
C SER A 46 -1.23 16.22 -0.08
N LEU A 47 -0.34 16.72 0.78
CA LEU A 47 1.01 17.12 0.38
C LEU A 47 1.90 15.90 0.12
N ALA A 48 1.79 14.85 0.94
CA ALA A 48 2.52 13.61 0.75
C ALA A 48 2.11 12.91 -0.55
N GLU A 49 0.82 12.83 -0.86
CA GLU A 49 0.31 12.29 -2.11
C GLU A 49 0.84 13.06 -3.31
N LYS A 50 0.80 14.40 -3.24
CA LYS A 50 1.31 15.28 -4.32
C LYS A 50 2.82 15.17 -4.52
N ALA A 51 3.57 14.97 -3.43
CA ALA A 51 5.02 14.82 -3.47
C ALA A 51 5.47 13.38 -3.77
N GLU A 52 4.53 12.46 -3.99
CA GLU A 52 4.82 11.03 -4.20
C GLU A 52 5.59 10.41 -3.03
N PHE A 53 5.31 10.88 -1.81
CA PHE A 53 5.92 10.38 -0.58
C PHE A 53 5.17 9.13 -0.09
N TYR A 54 5.33 8.01 -0.80
CA TYR A 54 4.51 6.81 -0.62
C TYR A 54 4.60 6.19 0.79
N GLN A 55 5.76 6.26 1.45
CA GLN A 55 5.91 5.77 2.83
C GLN A 55 5.17 6.64 3.85
N ILE A 56 5.09 7.95 3.61
CA ILE A 56 4.30 8.86 4.44
C ILE A 56 2.81 8.60 4.22
N CYS A 57 2.40 8.39 2.96
CA CYS A 57 1.02 8.03 2.62
C CYS A 57 0.62 6.71 3.30
N GLU A 58 1.47 5.68 3.23
CA GLU A 58 1.27 4.41 3.93
C GLU A 58 1.06 4.61 5.43
N PHE A 59 1.96 5.34 6.09
CA PHE A 59 1.86 5.63 7.52
C PHE A 59 0.54 6.33 7.88
N MET A 60 0.12 7.32 7.07
CA MET A 60 -1.13 8.04 7.28
C MET A 60 -2.36 7.16 7.03
N TYR A 61 -2.33 6.28 6.03
CA TYR A 61 -3.43 5.37 5.75
C TYR A 61 -3.54 4.26 6.79
N GLU A 62 -2.42 3.73 7.29
CA GLU A 62 -2.38 2.72 8.34
C GLU A 62 -3.02 3.27 9.62
N LYS A 63 -2.65 4.50 10.01
CA LYS A 63 -3.25 5.19 11.16
C LYS A 63 -4.77 5.35 11.01
N ASN A 64 -5.25 5.55 9.79
CA ASN A 64 -6.66 5.75 9.48
C ASN A 64 -7.40 4.44 9.14
N HIS A 65 -6.76 3.28 9.27
CA HIS A 65 -7.32 1.97 8.91
C HIS A 65 -7.73 1.85 7.43
N LEU A 66 -7.10 2.61 6.55
CA LEU A 66 -7.34 2.63 5.10
C LEU A 66 -6.34 1.73 4.37
N TYR A 67 -6.29 0.44 4.75
CA TYR A 67 -5.29 -0.52 4.26
C TYR A 67 -5.37 -0.79 2.76
N ASP A 68 -6.54 -0.67 2.16
CA ASP A 68 -6.75 -0.77 0.72
C ASP A 68 -5.92 0.28 -0.04
N ARG A 69 -5.87 1.52 0.44
CA ARG A 69 -5.11 2.61 -0.20
C ARG A 69 -3.60 2.41 -0.14
N ILE A 70 -3.12 1.61 0.82
CA ILE A 70 -1.70 1.28 0.93
C ILE A 70 -1.24 0.43 -0.27
N ILE A 71 -2.13 -0.39 -0.85
CA ILE A 71 -1.83 -1.15 -2.08
C ILE A 71 -1.38 -0.20 -3.20
N ASP A 72 -2.07 0.92 -3.38
CA ASP A 72 -1.68 1.93 -4.38
C ASP A 72 -0.30 2.54 -4.09
N CYS A 73 0.08 2.67 -2.81
CA CYS A 73 1.39 3.18 -2.41
C CYS A 73 2.50 2.20 -2.84
N TYR A 74 2.34 0.90 -2.59
CA TYR A 74 3.31 -0.11 -3.02
C TYR A 74 3.40 -0.22 -4.54
N LEU A 75 2.27 -0.19 -5.26
CA LEU A 75 2.28 -0.32 -6.73
C LEU A 75 2.98 0.85 -7.43
N LYS A 76 2.92 2.04 -6.81
CA LYS A 76 3.53 3.26 -7.34
C LYS A 76 4.96 3.51 -6.85
N ASP A 77 5.40 2.87 -5.77
CA ASP A 77 6.77 2.95 -5.25
C ASP A 77 7.67 1.86 -5.89
N PRO A 78 8.53 2.20 -6.87
CA PRO A 78 9.33 1.20 -7.58
C PRO A 78 10.31 0.43 -6.68
N LEU A 79 10.72 1.00 -5.55
CA LEU A 79 11.68 0.38 -4.64
C LEU A 79 11.04 -0.70 -3.78
N ARG A 80 9.74 -0.57 -3.49
CA ARG A 80 8.99 -1.46 -2.59
C ARG A 80 7.93 -2.27 -3.28
N LYS A 81 7.69 -2.03 -4.57
CA LYS A 81 6.65 -2.70 -5.37
C LYS A 81 6.64 -4.23 -5.22
N GLU A 82 7.80 -4.87 -5.11
CA GLU A 82 7.90 -6.33 -4.93
C GLU A 82 7.42 -6.84 -3.57
N GLU A 83 7.40 -5.99 -2.55
CA GLU A 83 6.96 -6.31 -1.17
C GLU A 83 5.43 -6.38 -1.05
N ILE A 84 4.67 -5.96 -2.08
CA ILE A 84 3.22 -5.86 -2.03
C ILE A 84 2.53 -7.19 -1.73
N PHE A 85 3.08 -8.30 -2.23
CA PHE A 85 2.53 -9.63 -1.97
C PHE A 85 2.61 -10.00 -0.49
N ASN A 86 3.72 -9.64 0.17
CA ASN A 86 3.88 -9.86 1.61
C ASN A 86 2.92 -8.97 2.39
N TYR A 87 2.75 -7.71 1.96
CA TYR A 87 1.81 -6.78 2.58
C TYR A 87 0.36 -7.33 2.53
N ILE A 88 -0.13 -7.69 1.35
CA ILE A 88 -1.49 -8.25 1.18
C ILE A 88 -1.64 -9.53 2.00
N HIS A 89 -0.65 -10.43 1.94
CA HIS A 89 -0.67 -11.66 2.72
C HIS A 89 -0.79 -11.39 4.22
N ASN A 90 -0.04 -10.42 4.75
CA ASN A 90 -0.07 -10.09 6.17
C ASN A 90 -1.45 -9.59 6.62
N ILE A 91 -2.07 -8.67 5.87
CA ILE A 91 -3.41 -8.16 6.22
C ILE A 91 -4.45 -9.29 6.21
N LEU A 92 -4.44 -10.13 5.18
CA LEU A 92 -5.44 -11.20 5.03
C LEU A 92 -5.22 -12.34 6.05
N SER A 93 -3.97 -12.64 6.41
CA SER A 93 -3.62 -13.77 7.28
C SER A 93 -3.64 -13.44 8.77
N MET A 94 -3.17 -12.24 9.16
CA MET A 94 -2.96 -11.94 10.57
C MET A 94 -4.29 -11.72 11.31
N PRO A 95 -4.38 -12.13 12.59
CA PRO A 95 -5.44 -11.69 13.47
C PRO A 95 -5.23 -10.22 13.85
N GLY A 96 -6.31 -9.45 13.96
CA GLY A 96 -6.25 -8.02 14.34
C GLY A 96 -6.93 -7.08 13.36
N TYR A 97 -7.10 -7.51 12.10
CA TYR A 97 -7.91 -6.80 11.11
C TYR A 97 -9.35 -7.30 11.13
N SER A 98 -10.28 -6.36 11.06
CA SER A 98 -11.71 -6.61 10.92
C SER A 98 -12.04 -7.28 9.58
N PRO A 99 -13.18 -8.01 9.49
CA PRO A 99 -13.64 -8.58 8.23
C PRO A 99 -13.80 -7.53 7.12
N GLU A 100 -14.26 -6.33 7.45
CA GLU A 100 -14.46 -5.23 6.52
C GLU A 100 -13.13 -4.70 5.97
N GLU A 101 -12.11 -4.55 6.82
CA GLU A 101 -10.76 -4.15 6.39
C GLU A 101 -10.14 -5.20 5.46
N LYS A 102 -10.25 -6.49 5.81
CA LYS A 102 -9.77 -7.59 4.97
C LYS A 102 -10.50 -7.63 3.62
N HIS A 103 -11.82 -7.42 3.63
CA HIS A 103 -12.61 -7.40 2.41
C HIS A 103 -12.26 -6.20 1.52
N SER A 104 -12.03 -5.03 2.09
CA SER A 104 -11.59 -3.84 1.33
C SER A 104 -10.23 -4.08 0.65
N VAL A 105 -9.26 -4.65 1.38
CA VAL A 105 -7.95 -5.05 0.83
C VAL A 105 -8.10 -6.10 -0.26
N TRP A 106 -9.02 -7.05 -0.08
CA TRP A 106 -9.33 -8.07 -1.07
C TRP A 106 -9.89 -7.46 -2.37
N ASP A 107 -10.91 -6.61 -2.27
CA ASP A 107 -11.53 -5.92 -3.40
C ASP A 107 -10.50 -5.13 -4.20
N LYS A 108 -9.67 -4.38 -3.48
CA LYS A 108 -8.62 -3.56 -4.06
C LYS A 108 -7.52 -4.42 -4.70
N THR A 109 -7.14 -5.54 -4.09
CA THR A 109 -6.21 -6.50 -4.70
C THR A 109 -6.75 -7.04 -6.01
N LEU A 110 -8.04 -7.37 -6.08
CA LEU A 110 -8.66 -7.82 -7.32
C LEU A 110 -8.70 -6.74 -8.40
N GLN A 111 -8.92 -5.47 -8.05
CA GLN A 111 -8.84 -4.37 -9.01
C GLN A 111 -7.46 -4.29 -9.67
N HIS A 112 -6.40 -4.66 -8.96
CA HIS A 112 -5.01 -4.64 -9.44
C HIS A 112 -4.47 -6.02 -9.86
N ILE A 113 -5.32 -7.06 -9.94
CA ILE A 113 -4.86 -8.44 -10.18
C ILE A 113 -4.07 -8.60 -11.49
N GLN A 114 -4.43 -7.85 -12.54
CA GLN A 114 -3.71 -7.90 -13.81
C GLN A 114 -2.28 -7.36 -13.69
N GLU A 115 -2.10 -6.29 -12.90
CA GLU A 115 -0.78 -5.71 -12.64
C GLU A 115 0.06 -6.66 -11.78
N LEU A 116 -0.54 -7.22 -10.72
CA LEU A 116 0.12 -8.21 -9.85
C LEU A 116 0.57 -9.46 -10.62
N VAL A 117 -0.29 -10.01 -11.48
CA VAL A 117 0.06 -11.16 -12.33
C VAL A 117 1.17 -10.79 -13.32
N SER A 118 1.18 -9.56 -13.83
CA SER A 118 2.25 -9.10 -14.73
C SER A 118 3.59 -8.91 -14.00
N MET A 119 3.55 -8.57 -12.70
CA MET A 119 4.74 -8.45 -11.85
C MET A 119 5.33 -9.81 -11.48
N ASP A 120 4.51 -10.71 -10.94
CA ASP A 120 4.93 -12.05 -10.53
C ASP A 120 3.73 -13.01 -10.62
N PRO A 121 3.62 -13.79 -11.72
CA PRO A 121 2.55 -14.76 -11.90
C PRO A 121 2.52 -15.83 -10.81
N SER A 122 3.69 -16.24 -10.31
CA SER A 122 3.81 -17.32 -9.33
C SER A 122 3.32 -16.88 -7.96
N LYS A 123 3.79 -15.72 -7.47
CA LYS A 123 3.29 -15.13 -6.21
C LYS A 123 1.82 -14.76 -6.28
N SER A 124 1.36 -14.29 -7.44
CA SER A 124 -0.07 -14.00 -7.64
C SER A 124 -0.93 -15.26 -7.55
N ALA A 125 -0.50 -16.36 -8.19
CA ALA A 125 -1.19 -17.64 -8.11
C ALA A 125 -1.19 -18.20 -6.68
N GLU A 126 -0.08 -18.10 -5.96
CA GLU A 126 0.02 -18.48 -4.55
C GLU A 126 -0.94 -17.66 -3.68
N MET A 127 -0.91 -16.34 -3.79
CA MET A 127 -1.79 -15.43 -3.04
C MET A 127 -3.27 -15.77 -3.28
N VAL A 128 -3.67 -15.97 -4.55
CA VAL A 128 -5.04 -16.39 -4.91
C VAL A 128 -5.39 -17.75 -4.30
N SER A 129 -4.46 -18.69 -4.33
CA SER A 129 -4.68 -20.05 -3.82
C SER A 129 -4.73 -20.13 -2.30
N VAL A 130 -4.17 -19.16 -1.57
CA VAL A 130 -4.23 -19.11 -0.10
C VAL A 130 -5.44 -18.31 0.36
N HIS A 131 -5.69 -17.14 -0.24
CA HIS A 131 -6.62 -16.16 0.31
C HIS A 131 -7.94 -16.01 -0.45
N PHE A 132 -8.03 -16.54 -1.67
CA PHE A 132 -9.16 -16.32 -2.59
C PHE A 132 -9.87 -17.64 -2.94
N VAL A 133 -9.63 -18.70 -2.17
CA VAL A 133 -10.13 -20.06 -2.44
C VAL A 133 -11.65 -20.10 -2.54
N ASP A 134 -12.34 -19.43 -1.63
CA ASP A 134 -13.81 -19.45 -1.58
C ASP A 134 -14.47 -18.72 -2.76
N GLU A 135 -13.74 -17.82 -3.41
CA GLU A 135 -14.19 -17.05 -4.58
C GLU A 135 -13.81 -17.73 -5.89
N VAL A 136 -12.76 -18.56 -5.87
CA VAL A 136 -12.35 -19.40 -7.00
C VAL A 136 -13.11 -20.73 -7.01
N ASN A 137 -13.56 -21.22 -5.84
CA ASN A 137 -14.30 -22.47 -5.67
C ASN A 137 -15.68 -22.56 -6.34
N PRO A 138 -16.37 -21.47 -6.68
CA PRO A 138 -17.58 -21.51 -7.50
C PRO A 138 -17.26 -21.64 -8.99
N LEU A 139 -16.03 -21.31 -9.42
CA LEU A 139 -15.67 -21.32 -10.84
C LEU A 139 -15.66 -22.76 -11.40
N PRO A 140 -16.10 -22.96 -12.66
CA PRO A 140 -16.03 -24.26 -13.31
C PRO A 140 -14.59 -24.80 -13.35
N GLN A 141 -14.42 -26.11 -13.15
CA GLN A 141 -13.10 -26.77 -13.05
C GLN A 141 -12.13 -26.45 -14.21
N ARG A 142 -12.65 -26.19 -15.41
CA ARG A 142 -11.85 -25.79 -16.58
C ARG A 142 -11.07 -24.48 -16.38
N TYR A 143 -11.61 -23.56 -15.59
CA TYR A 143 -10.96 -22.29 -15.26
C TYR A 143 -10.01 -22.41 -14.07
N ARG A 144 -10.26 -23.36 -13.16
CA ARG A 144 -9.35 -23.65 -12.05
C ARG A 144 -8.01 -24.21 -12.55
N ARG A 145 -7.99 -25.03 -13.60
CA ARG A 145 -6.73 -25.52 -14.18
C ARG A 145 -5.81 -24.40 -14.66
N ILE A 146 -6.35 -23.30 -15.16
CA ILE A 146 -5.54 -22.16 -15.63
C ILE A 146 -4.88 -21.43 -14.45
N ILE A 147 -5.58 -21.32 -13.32
CA ILE A 147 -5.07 -20.68 -12.10
C ILE A 147 -4.02 -21.57 -11.40
N TRP A 148 -4.19 -22.89 -11.43
CA TRP A 148 -3.34 -23.86 -10.72
C TRP A 148 -2.20 -24.45 -11.56
N CYS A 149 -2.13 -24.19 -12.88
CA CYS A 149 -1.05 -24.68 -13.74
C CYS A 149 0.25 -23.85 -13.64
N SER A 150 0.24 -22.68 -13.03
CA SER A 150 1.43 -21.83 -12.89
C SER A 150 2.34 -22.20 -11.70
N SER A 151 1.99 -23.26 -10.95
CA SER A 151 2.76 -23.73 -9.78
C SER A 151 3.49 -25.06 -10.01
N PHE A 152 3.76 -25.45 -11.26
CA PHE A 152 4.55 -26.63 -11.63
C PHE A 152 5.64 -26.31 -12.64
#